data_AF-A0A440N3U5-F1
#
_entry.id   AF-A0A440N3U5-F1
#
_cell.length_a   1.000
_cell.length_b   1.000
_cell.length_c   1.000
_cell.angle_alpha   90.00
_cell.angle_beta   90.00
_cell.angle_gamma   90.00
#
_symmetry.space_group_name_H-M   'P 1'
#
loop_
_entity.id
_entity.type
_entity.pdbx_description
1 polymer ?
#
loop_
_entity_poly.entity_id
_entity_poly.type
_entity_poly.pdbx_seq_one_letter_code
_entity_poly.pdbx_strand_id
1 'polypeptide(L)'
;MTWDPADQDRVTATSDAVACEFGSGLALLNLKSNIYYSLNSVGAYIWELIQEPRPIADIRTAVQTRYDVDPERCKADVDGLLKGLAEAGLARLHHEELV
;
A
#
# COMPACT_ATOMS: atom_id res chain seq x y z
N MET A 1 -10.71 -5.31 9.80
CA MET A 1 -9.76 -5.09 10.92
C MET A 1 -9.84 -3.64 11.39
N THR A 2 -9.55 -3.35 12.66
CA THR A 2 -9.27 -1.96 13.09
C THR A 2 -7.88 -1.62 12.60
N TRP A 3 -7.78 -0.70 11.64
CA TRP A 3 -6.50 -0.25 11.07
C TRP A 3 -6.01 0.91 11.92
N ASP A 4 -5.03 0.64 12.77
CA ASP A 4 -4.36 1.64 13.62
C ASP A 4 -2.87 1.30 13.74
N PRO A 5 -2.13 1.38 12.62
CA PRO A 5 -0.72 1.01 12.62
C PRO A 5 0.15 2.12 13.20
N ALA A 6 1.25 1.73 13.85
CA ALA A 6 2.28 2.65 14.29
C ALA A 6 3.08 3.19 13.09
N ASP A 7 3.68 4.36 13.25
CA ASP A 7 4.45 5.01 12.17
C ASP A 7 5.69 4.18 11.74
N GLN A 8 6.25 3.38 12.66
CA GLN A 8 7.35 2.45 12.39
C GLN A 8 6.91 1.11 11.77
N ASP A 9 5.61 0.80 11.80
CA ASP A 9 5.12 -0.45 11.22
C ASP A 9 5.43 -0.45 9.72
N ARG A 10 5.78 -1.62 9.21
CA ARG A 10 6.23 -1.77 7.83
C ARG A 10 5.17 -2.48 7.01
N VAL A 11 4.97 -2.02 5.79
CA VAL A 11 4.09 -2.70 4.82
C VAL A 11 4.91 -3.23 3.67
N THR A 12 4.57 -4.44 3.23
CA THR A 12 5.16 -5.11 2.06
C THR A 12 4.07 -5.73 1.20
N ALA A 13 4.18 -5.63 -0.12
CA ALA A 13 3.35 -6.36 -1.06
C ALA A 13 3.59 -7.87 -0.93
N THR A 14 2.55 -8.68 -1.17
CA THR A 14 2.70 -10.13 -1.18
C THR A 14 3.27 -10.62 -2.51
N SER A 15 4.09 -11.68 -2.47
CA SER A 15 4.55 -12.38 -3.67
C SER A 15 3.43 -13.12 -4.41
N ASP A 16 2.24 -13.22 -3.79
CA ASP A 16 1.05 -13.86 -4.35
C ASP A 16 0.23 -12.89 -5.23
N ALA A 17 0.68 -11.64 -5.38
CA ALA A 17 0.05 -10.63 -6.21
C ALA A 17 0.92 -10.31 -7.41
N VAL A 18 0.34 -10.35 -8.60
CA VAL A 18 1.01 -9.97 -9.84
C VAL A 18 0.46 -8.62 -10.30
N ALA A 19 1.36 -7.70 -10.59
CA ALA A 19 1.02 -6.41 -11.16
C ALA A 19 1.20 -6.42 -12.69
N CYS A 20 0.31 -5.73 -13.39
CA CYS A 20 0.43 -5.43 -14.81
C CYS A 20 -0.01 -3.99 -15.07
N GLU A 21 0.65 -3.32 -16.00
CA GLU A 21 0.23 -1.98 -16.43
C GLU A 21 -1.17 -2.06 -17.08
N PHE A 22 -2.07 -1.18 -16.65
CA PHE A 22 -3.42 -1.13 -17.20
C PHE A 22 -3.87 0.32 -17.34
N GLY A 23 -3.89 0.81 -18.58
CA GLY A 23 -4.22 2.21 -18.88
C GLY A 23 -3.20 3.17 -18.24
N SER A 24 -3.68 4.06 -17.36
CA SER A 24 -2.84 5.01 -16.61
C SER A 24 -2.58 4.57 -15.16
N GLY A 25 -2.84 3.30 -14.83
CA GLY A 25 -2.71 2.75 -13.50
C GLY A 25 -2.21 1.30 -13.53
N LEU A 26 -2.52 0.55 -12.48
CA LEU A 26 -2.00 -0.80 -12.29
C LEU A 26 -3.16 -1.77 -12.07
N ALA A 27 -3.17 -2.89 -12.80
CA ALA A 27 -4.03 -4.02 -12.48
C ALA A 27 -3.26 -4.98 -11.59
N LEU A 28 -3.86 -5.38 -10.47
CA LEU A 28 -3.34 -6.40 -9.56
C LEU A 28 -4.19 -7.66 -9.66
N LEU A 29 -3.53 -8.80 -9.88
CA LEU A 29 -4.15 -10.11 -9.77
C LEU A 29 -3.66 -10.79 -8.50
N ASN A 30 -4.58 -11.07 -7.58
CA ASN A 30 -4.29 -11.95 -6.45
C ASN A 30 -4.38 -13.41 -6.91
N LEU A 31 -3.24 -14.12 -6.94
CA LEU A 31 -3.14 -15.50 -7.41
C LEU A 31 -3.86 -16.51 -6.50
N LYS A 32 -4.12 -16.16 -5.24
CA LYS A 32 -4.81 -17.03 -4.28
C LYS A 32 -6.32 -16.92 -4.39
N SER A 33 -6.84 -15.69 -4.51
CA SER A 33 -8.28 -15.46 -4.59
C SER A 33 -8.81 -15.42 -6.04
N ASN A 34 -7.94 -15.32 -7.04
CA ASN A 34 -8.27 -15.06 -8.45
C ASN A 34 -9.10 -13.77 -8.65
N ILE A 35 -8.97 -12.81 -7.73
CA ILE A 35 -9.65 -11.51 -7.83
C ILE A 35 -8.70 -10.49 -8.47
N TYR A 36 -9.26 -9.71 -9.39
CA TYR A 36 -8.60 -8.57 -10.01
C TYR A 36 -8.95 -7.28 -9.28
N TYR A 37 -7.94 -6.47 -9.03
CA TYR A 37 -8.06 -5.12 -8.47
C TYR A 37 -7.43 -4.14 -9.44
N SER A 38 -7.93 -2.90 -9.44
CA SER A 38 -7.32 -1.81 -10.20
C SER A 38 -6.88 -0.72 -9.23
N LEU A 39 -5.69 -0.21 -9.47
CA LEU A 39 -5.11 0.91 -8.74
C LEU A 39 -5.03 2.10 -9.68
N ASN A 40 -5.36 3.27 -9.14
CA ASN A 40 -5.09 4.54 -9.81
C ASN A 40 -3.58 4.86 -9.75
N SER A 41 -3.17 6.01 -10.27
CA SER A 41 -1.76 6.44 -10.30
C SER A 41 -1.12 6.53 -8.91
N VAL A 42 -1.87 6.97 -7.89
CA VAL A 42 -1.38 7.04 -6.51
C VAL A 42 -1.18 5.64 -5.92
N GLY A 43 -2.15 4.75 -6.15
CA GLY A 43 -2.06 3.37 -5.69
C GLY A 43 -0.93 2.61 -6.37
N ALA A 44 -0.72 2.83 -7.67
CA ALA A 44 0.41 2.26 -8.41
C ALA A 44 1.76 2.71 -7.81
N TYR A 45 1.88 4.00 -7.49
CA TYR A 45 3.08 4.52 -6.81
C TYR A 45 3.29 3.89 -5.43
N ILE A 46 2.24 3.79 -4.60
CA ILE A 46 2.33 3.13 -3.29
C ILE A 46 2.71 1.66 -3.45
N TRP A 47 2.15 0.96 -4.44
CA TRP A 47 2.47 -0.42 -4.76
C TRP A 47 3.96 -0.61 -5.05
N GLU A 48 4.56 0.28 -5.85
CA GLU A 48 6.00 0.27 -6.14
C GLU A 48 6.85 0.49 -4.88
N LEU A 49 6.42 1.40 -3.99
CA LEU A 49 7.15 1.69 -2.74
C LEU A 49 7.20 0.49 -1.79
N ILE A 50 6.14 -0.33 -1.76
CA ILE A 50 5.99 -1.47 -0.85
C ILE A 50 6.45 -2.80 -1.46
N GLN A 51 7.13 -2.80 -2.62
CA GLN A 51 7.77 -4.02 -3.13
C GLN A 51 8.84 -4.55 -2.17
N GLU A 52 9.40 -3.66 -1.36
CA GLU A 52 10.24 -3.99 -0.20
C GLU A 52 9.55 -3.47 1.07
N PRO A 53 9.78 -4.10 2.25
CA PRO A 53 9.18 -3.65 3.49
C PRO A 53 9.50 -2.17 3.73
N ARG A 54 8.50 -1.32 3.90
CA ARG A 54 8.69 0.13 4.08
C ARG A 54 7.86 0.67 5.25
N PRO A 55 8.41 1.56 6.10
CA PRO A 55 7.66 2.20 7.18
C PRO A 55 6.46 2.99 6.65
N ILE A 56 5.36 2.99 7.40
CA ILE A 56 4.15 3.74 7.02
C ILE A 56 4.42 5.24 6.99
N ALA A 57 5.20 5.77 7.93
CA ALA A 57 5.59 7.18 7.90
C ALA A 57 6.32 7.57 6.61
N ASP A 58 7.21 6.70 6.11
CA ASP A 58 7.95 6.94 4.87
C ASP A 58 7.03 6.89 3.66
N ILE A 59 6.07 5.95 3.64
CA ILE A 59 5.08 5.86 2.55
C ILE A 59 4.23 7.14 2.51
N ARG A 60 3.69 7.58 3.65
CA ARG A 60 2.89 8.81 3.75
C ARG A 60 3.70 10.02 3.29
N THR A 61 4.94 10.17 3.78
CA THR A 61 5.84 11.28 3.42
C THR A 61 6.18 11.26 1.93
N ALA A 62 6.43 10.08 1.36
CA ALA A 62 6.75 9.93 -0.06
C ALA A 62 5.57 10.31 -0.96
N VAL A 63 4.34 9.93 -0.59
CA VAL A 63 3.12 10.31 -1.32
C VAL A 63 2.86 11.81 -1.18
N GLN A 64 2.95 12.35 0.03
CA GLN A 64 2.75 13.77 0.28
C GLN A 64 3.71 14.63 -0.55
N THR A 65 5.00 14.28 -0.55
CA THR A 65 6.05 15.00 -1.30
C THR A 65 5.83 14.88 -2.81
N ARG A 66 5.39 13.71 -3.29
CA ARG A 66 5.19 13.42 -4.72
C ARG A 66 4.01 14.18 -5.33
N TYR A 67 2.95 14.40 -4.54
CA TYR A 67 1.68 14.93 -5.02
C TYR A 67 1.30 16.31 -4.44
N ASP A 68 2.11 16.86 -3.52
CA ASP A 68 1.91 18.17 -2.87
C ASP A 68 0.49 18.34 -2.31
N VAL A 69 0.08 17.38 -1.48
CA VAL A 69 -1.25 17.31 -0.88
C VAL A 69 -1.23 17.62 0.62
N ASP A 70 -2.40 17.99 1.15
CA ASP A 70 -2.60 18.20 2.58
C ASP A 70 -2.22 16.95 3.41
N PRO A 71 -1.49 17.11 4.54
CA PRO A 71 -1.02 15.98 5.35
C PRO A 71 -2.13 15.08 5.88
N GLU A 72 -3.25 15.66 6.36
CA GLU A 72 -4.35 14.88 6.94
C GLU A 72 -5.08 14.08 5.87
N ARG A 73 -5.31 14.70 4.71
CA ARG A 73 -5.85 14.00 3.55
C ARG A 73 -4.93 12.89 3.05
N CYS A 74 -3.63 13.18 2.94
CA CYS A 74 -2.63 12.20 2.51
C CYS A 74 -2.62 11.00 3.45
N LYS A 75 -2.62 11.23 4.76
CA LYS A 75 -2.67 10.19 5.78
C LYS A 75 -3.91 9.31 5.60
N ALA A 76 -5.10 9.92 5.53
CA ALA A 76 -6.35 9.18 5.38
C ALA A 76 -6.41 8.34 4.10
N ASP A 77 -5.98 8.91 2.96
CA ASP A 77 -6.02 8.24 1.66
C ASP A 77 -5.00 7.08 1.60
N VAL A 78 -3.77 7.30 2.10
CA VAL A 78 -2.73 6.26 2.17
C VAL A 78 -3.15 5.14 3.11
N ASP A 79 -3.61 5.46 4.31
CA ASP A 79 -4.03 4.47 5.31
C ASP A 79 -5.22 3.65 4.81
N GLY A 80 -6.20 4.30 4.17
CA GLY A 80 -7.34 3.64 3.54
C GLY A 80 -6.91 2.64 2.46
N LEU A 81 -5.95 3.02 1.61
CA LEU A 81 -5.43 2.11 0.59
C LEU A 81 -4.65 0.95 1.19
N LEU A 82 -3.70 1.21 2.09
CA LEU A 82 -2.88 0.15 2.71
C LEU A 82 -3.76 -0.85 3.48
N LYS A 83 -4.79 -0.36 4.17
CA LYS A 83 -5.82 -1.21 4.78
C LYS A 83 -6.51 -2.09 3.75
N GLY A 84 -7.00 -1.50 2.66
CA GLY A 84 -7.68 -2.24 1.59
C GLY A 84 -6.79 -3.32 0.96
N LEU A 85 -5.51 -3.02 0.73
CA LEU A 85 -4.54 -4.00 0.23
C LEU A 85 -4.30 -5.13 1.23
N ALA A 86 -4.20 -4.83 2.52
CA ALA A 86 -4.02 -5.83 3.56
C ALA A 86 -5.26 -6.75 3.70
N GLU A 87 -6.46 -6.16 3.71
CA GLU A 87 -7.72 -6.91 3.78
C GLU A 87 -7.97 -7.76 2.52
N ALA A 88 -7.48 -7.32 1.36
CA ALA A 88 -7.49 -8.07 0.11
C ALA A 88 -6.38 -9.15 0.01
N GLY A 89 -5.50 -9.25 1.02
CA GLY A 89 -4.36 -10.17 1.01
C GLY A 89 -3.27 -9.83 -0.01
N LEU A 90 -3.27 -8.60 -0.53
CA LEU A 90 -2.31 -8.07 -1.50
C LEU A 90 -1.07 -7.47 -0.82
N ALA A 91 -1.19 -7.07 0.44
CA ALA A 91 -0.08 -6.57 1.26
C ALA A 91 -0.12 -7.19 2.66
N ARG A 92 1.01 -7.13 3.37
CA ARG A 92 1.11 -7.51 4.78
C ARG A 92 1.67 -6.36 5.60
N LEU A 93 1.08 -6.17 6.77
CA LEU A 93 1.59 -5.32 7.82
C LEU A 93 2.53 -6.12 8.71
N HIS A 94 3.69 -5.55 9.01
CA HIS A 94 4.68 -6.09 9.92
C HIS A 94 4.81 -5.13 11.09
N HIS A 95 4.45 -5.59 12.27
CA HIS A 95 4.79 -4.91 13.52
C HIS A 95 6.24 -5.24 13.86
N GLU A 96 7.03 -4.23 14.19
CA GLU A 96 8.39 -4.45 14.66
C GLU A 96 8.32 -5.14 16.04
N GLU A 97 8.47 -6.47 16.09
CA GLU A 97 8.79 -7.15 17.34
C GLU A 97 10.25 -6.81 17.67
N LEU A 98 10.43 -5.97 18.69
CA LEU A 98 11.72 -5.77 19.34
C LEU A 98 12.31 -7.14 19.68
N VAL A 99 13.36 -7.55 18.96
CA VAL A 99 14.27 -8.63 19.36
C VAL A 99 15.32 -8.07 20.30
#